data_AF-A0A5R2MWF4-F1
#
_entry.id   AF-A0A5R2MWF4-F1
#
_cell.length_a   1.000
_cell.length_b   1.000
_cell.length_c   1.000
_cell.angle_alpha   90.00
_cell.angle_beta   90.00
_cell.angle_gamma   90.00
#
_symmetry.space_group_name_H-M   'P 1'
#
loop_
_entity.id
_entity.type
_entity.pdbx_description
1 polymer ?
#
loop_
_entity_poly.entity_id
_entity_poly.type
_entity_poly.pdbx_seq_one_letter_code
_entity_poly.pdbx_strand_id
1 'polypeptide(L)'
;LSQPRDVHEHRGEGLKGLIDRIPVAAGSRSLVLGDGPLPRWAMNGEERYRNAQVLRVFLALDGRLAGIFTFGDAIREDARGTLRELRSSGVARMVMLTGDDHAAAEKISAS
;
A
#
# COMPACT_ATOMS: atom_id res chain seq x y z
N LEU A 1 1.13 -25.13 -3.93
CA LEU A 1 2.09 -24.27 -4.67
C LEU A 1 3.48 -24.71 -4.28
N SER A 2 4.39 -24.85 -5.24
CA SER A 2 5.81 -25.09 -4.95
C SER A 2 6.45 -23.87 -4.26
N GLN A 3 7.61 -24.07 -3.64
CA GLN A 3 8.45 -22.93 -3.26
C GLN A 3 8.90 -22.16 -4.51
N PRO A 4 9.03 -20.83 -4.43
CA PRO A 4 9.58 -20.02 -5.50
C PRO A 4 11.01 -20.44 -5.85
N ARG A 5 11.34 -20.42 -7.15
CA ARG A 5 12.68 -20.65 -7.69
C ARG A 5 13.16 -19.43 -8.48
N ASP A 6 14.48 -19.34 -8.67
CA ASP A 6 15.12 -18.28 -9.45
C ASP A 6 14.63 -16.88 -9.04
N VAL A 7 14.57 -16.66 -7.73
CA VAL A 7 14.09 -15.40 -7.16
C VAL A 7 15.16 -14.33 -7.31
N HIS A 8 14.81 -13.25 -7.99
CA HIS A 8 15.64 -12.07 -8.18
C HIS A 8 15.00 -10.86 -7.52
N GLU A 9 15.77 -10.20 -6.66
CA GLU A 9 15.39 -8.94 -6.05
C GLU A 9 15.75 -7.76 -6.94
N HIS A 10 14.77 -6.91 -7.18
CA HIS A 10 14.92 -5.59 -7.80
C HIS A 10 14.83 -4.56 -6.67
N ARG A 11 15.99 -4.06 -6.23
CA ARG A 11 16.09 -3.18 -5.05
C ARG A 11 15.12 -2.01 -5.13
N GLY A 12 14.29 -1.87 -4.09
CA GLY A 12 13.29 -0.80 -3.98
C GLY A 12 12.07 -0.97 -4.90
N GLU A 13 12.06 -1.99 -5.76
CA GLU A 13 10.98 -2.22 -6.71
C GLU A 13 10.21 -3.52 -6.44
N GLY A 14 10.86 -4.59 -5.99
CA GLY A 14 10.20 -5.85 -5.66
C GLY A 14 10.96 -7.11 -6.07
N LEU A 15 10.23 -8.18 -6.37
CA LEU A 15 10.76 -9.52 -6.61
C LEU A 15 10.22 -10.11 -7.92
N LYS A 16 11.05 -10.89 -8.61
CA LYS A 16 10.66 -11.75 -9.73
C LYS A 16 11.14 -13.18 -9.48
N GLY A 17 10.42 -14.17 -9.99
CA GLY A 17 10.83 -15.57 -9.87
C GLY A 17 9.83 -16.52 -10.53
N LEU A 18 9.94 -17.80 -10.21
CA LEU A 18 9.10 -18.86 -10.77
C LEU A 18 8.37 -19.61 -9.65
N ILE A 19 7.05 -19.78 -9.79
CA ILE A 19 6.23 -20.68 -8.95
C ILE A 19 5.56 -21.68 -9.87
N ASP A 20 5.75 -22.98 -9.65
CA ASP A 20 5.19 -24.03 -10.52
C ASP A 20 5.54 -23.82 -12.03
N ARG A 21 6.73 -23.25 -12.31
CA ARG A 21 7.25 -22.82 -13.64
C ARG A 21 6.55 -21.60 -14.26
N ILE A 22 5.63 -20.97 -13.54
CA ILE A 22 4.95 -19.74 -13.98
C ILE A 22 5.80 -18.54 -13.55
N PRO A 23 6.15 -17.62 -14.48
CA PRO A 23 6.79 -16.36 -14.13
C PRO A 23 5.89 -15.54 -13.20
N VAL A 24 6.43 -15.14 -12.06
CA VAL A 24 5.76 -14.31 -11.07
C VAL A 24 6.58 -13.05 -10.84
N ALA A 25 5.92 -11.89 -10.84
CA ALA A 25 6.51 -10.62 -10.45
C ALA A 25 5.62 -9.95 -9.40
N ALA A 26 6.20 -9.51 -8.29
CA ALA A 26 5.50 -8.83 -7.22
C ALA A 26 6.27 -7.58 -6.79
N GLY A 27 5.65 -6.41 -6.83
CA GLY A 27 6.35 -5.17 -6.51
C GLY A 27 5.65 -3.90 -6.98
N SER A 28 6.46 -2.89 -7.32
CA SER A 28 6.03 -1.61 -7.85
C SER A 28 5.30 -1.78 -9.19
N ARG A 29 4.54 -0.74 -9.55
CA ARG A 29 3.86 -0.71 -10.86
C ARG A 29 4.85 -0.83 -12.02
N SER A 30 5.97 -0.11 -11.95
CA SER A 30 6.99 -0.11 -13.00
C SER A 30 7.61 -1.50 -13.18
N LEU A 31 7.88 -2.23 -12.08
CA LEU A 31 8.47 -3.56 -12.17
C LEU A 31 7.55 -4.58 -12.86
N VAL A 32 6.25 -4.47 -12.59
CA VAL A 32 5.23 -5.45 -12.99
C VAL A 32 4.59 -5.12 -14.34
N LEU A 33 4.34 -3.84 -14.61
CA LEU A 33 3.67 -3.37 -15.83
C LEU A 33 4.58 -2.59 -16.77
N GLY A 34 5.75 -2.13 -16.34
CA GLY A 34 6.53 -1.14 -17.08
C GLY A 34 5.69 0.10 -17.38
N ASP A 35 5.73 0.53 -18.63
CA ASP A 35 4.90 1.63 -19.17
C ASP A 35 3.51 1.16 -19.65
N GLY A 36 3.16 -0.10 -19.42
CA GLY A 36 1.89 -0.69 -19.82
C GLY A 36 0.68 -0.08 -19.10
N PRO A 37 -0.49 -0.04 -19.76
CA PRO A 37 -1.71 0.45 -19.13
C PRO A 37 -2.20 -0.53 -18.07
N LEU A 38 -2.95 -0.01 -17.09
CA LEU A 38 -3.71 -0.86 -16.18
C LEU A 38 -4.87 -1.54 -16.92
N PRO A 39 -5.15 -2.81 -16.64
CA PRO A 39 -6.38 -3.43 -17.11
C PRO A 39 -7.60 -2.76 -16.45
N ARG A 40 -8.72 -2.72 -17.17
CA ARG A 40 -9.94 -1.98 -16.74
C ARG A 40 -10.42 -2.35 -15.34
N TRP A 41 -10.34 -3.63 -14.96
CA TRP A 41 -10.77 -4.09 -13.64
C TRP A 41 -9.94 -3.49 -12.49
N ALA A 42 -8.69 -3.11 -12.75
CA ALA A 42 -7.78 -2.56 -11.74
C ALA A 42 -7.94 -1.03 -11.57
N MET A 43 -8.53 -0.34 -12.56
CA MET A 43 -8.60 1.11 -12.59
C MET A 43 -9.35 1.70 -11.39
N ASN A 44 -10.48 1.10 -11.00
CA ASN A 44 -11.29 1.61 -9.88
C ASN A 44 -10.55 1.50 -8.53
N GLY A 45 -9.78 0.42 -8.32
CA GLY A 45 -8.98 0.25 -7.12
C GLY A 45 -7.77 1.19 -7.07
N GLU A 46 -7.20 1.52 -8.22
CA GLU A 46 -6.17 2.55 -8.35
C GLU A 46 -6.72 3.93 -8.02
N GLU A 47 -7.88 4.29 -8.59
CA GLU A 47 -8.53 5.57 -8.33
C GLU A 47 -8.89 5.76 -6.85
N ARG A 48 -9.50 4.74 -6.23
CA ARG A 48 -9.96 4.78 -4.84
C ARG A 48 -8.86 5.18 -3.86
N TYR A 49 -7.62 4.78 -4.14
CA TYR A 49 -6.48 5.00 -3.25
C TYR A 49 -5.41 5.92 -3.85
N ARG A 50 -5.72 6.64 -4.94
CA ARG A 50 -4.79 7.55 -5.62
C ARG A 50 -4.14 8.57 -4.66
N ASN A 51 -4.93 9.08 -3.73
CA ASN A 51 -4.52 10.07 -2.72
C ASN A 51 -4.50 9.47 -1.30
N ALA A 52 -4.39 8.15 -1.19
CA ALA A 52 -4.23 7.48 0.09
C ALA A 52 -2.75 7.14 0.27
N GLN A 53 -2.22 7.39 1.46
CA GLN A 53 -0.94 6.81 1.83
C GLN A 53 -1.14 5.33 2.14
N VAL A 54 -0.90 4.54 1.11
CA VAL A 54 -0.97 3.10 1.16
C VAL A 54 0.20 2.53 0.36
N LEU A 55 0.79 1.46 0.85
CA LEU A 55 1.70 0.65 0.05
C LEU A 55 0.90 -0.15 -0.97
N ARG A 56 1.27 -0.04 -2.24
CA ARG A 56 0.69 -0.81 -3.34
C ARG A 56 1.68 -1.85 -3.83
N VAL A 57 1.26 -3.11 -3.85
CA VAL A 57 2.04 -4.22 -4.44
C VAL A 57 1.25 -4.81 -5.60
N PHE A 58 1.77 -4.66 -6.80
CA PHE A 58 1.23 -5.27 -8.02
C PHE A 58 1.76 -6.70 -8.12
N LEU A 59 0.91 -7.61 -8.60
CA LEU A 59 1.26 -9.00 -8.83
C LEU A 59 0.95 -9.35 -10.29
N ALA A 60 1.95 -9.81 -11.03
CA ALA A 60 1.75 -10.46 -12.31
C ALA A 60 2.06 -11.96 -12.26
N LEU A 61 1.24 -12.70 -13.00
CA LEU A 61 1.44 -14.11 -13.32
C LEU A 61 1.54 -14.21 -14.83
N ASP A 62 2.60 -14.85 -15.32
CA ASP A 62 2.88 -15.02 -16.75
C ASP A 62 2.83 -13.68 -17.53
N GLY A 63 3.45 -12.64 -16.97
CA GLY A 63 3.50 -11.30 -17.55
C GLY A 63 2.17 -10.52 -17.53
N ARG A 64 1.10 -11.08 -16.95
CA ARG A 64 -0.22 -10.44 -16.87
C ARG A 64 -0.54 -10.05 -15.44
N LEU A 65 -1.00 -8.82 -15.24
CA LEU A 65 -1.47 -8.37 -13.92
C LEU A 65 -2.60 -9.29 -13.43
N ALA A 66 -2.37 -9.91 -12.29
CA ALA A 66 -3.28 -10.84 -11.63
C ALA A 66 -3.90 -10.24 -10.37
N GLY A 67 -3.27 -9.25 -9.76
CA GLY A 67 -3.77 -8.61 -8.55
C GLY A 67 -3.01 -7.37 -8.14
N ILE A 68 -3.63 -6.60 -7.25
CA ILE A 68 -3.01 -5.46 -6.57
C ILE A 68 -3.37 -5.58 -5.09
N PHE A 69 -2.36 -5.62 -4.24
CA PHE A 69 -2.51 -5.59 -2.78
C PHE A 69 -2.29 -4.16 -2.30
N THR A 70 -3.19 -3.70 -1.43
CA THR A 70 -3.13 -2.37 -0.83
C THR A 70 -2.99 -2.54 0.67
N PHE A 71 -1.88 -2.05 1.22
CA PHE A 71 -1.60 -2.07 2.64
C PHE A 71 -1.64 -0.62 3.15
N GLY A 72 -2.48 -0.34 4.13
CA GLY A 72 -2.55 0.96 4.76
C GLY A 72 -2.68 0.79 6.27
N ASP A 73 -2.21 1.78 7.01
CA ASP A 73 -2.39 1.79 8.46
C ASP A 73 -3.85 2.10 8.80
N ALA A 74 -4.42 1.24 9.64
CA ALA A 74 -5.72 1.51 10.22
C ALA A 74 -5.54 2.47 11.41
N ILE A 75 -6.31 3.56 11.43
CA ILE A 75 -6.48 4.35 12.65
C ILE A 75 -7.14 3.42 13.68
N ARG A 76 -6.60 3.35 14.89
CA ARG A 76 -7.20 2.56 15.97
C ARG A 76 -8.62 3.06 16.24
N GLU A 77 -9.56 2.15 16.41
CA GLU A 77 -10.98 2.47 16.60
C GLU A 77 -11.22 3.38 17.82
N ASP A 78 -10.39 3.23 18.86
CA ASP A 78 -10.44 4.01 20.09
C ASP A 78 -9.78 5.40 20.00
N ALA A 79 -8.99 5.67 18.95
CA ALA A 79 -8.21 6.90 18.83
C ALA A 79 -9.08 8.15 18.97
N ARG A 80 -10.27 8.14 18.36
CA ARG A 80 -11.23 9.24 18.46
C ARG A 80 -11.78 9.43 19.86
N GLY A 81 -12.07 8.33 20.57
CA GLY A 81 -12.54 8.36 21.96
C GLY A 81 -11.48 8.97 22.87
N THR A 82 -10.26 8.45 22.78
CA THR A 82 -9.10 8.92 23.55
C THR A 82 -8.80 10.41 23.31
N LEU A 83 -8.81 10.87 22.05
CA LEU A 83 -8.60 12.29 21.74
C LEU A 83 -9.70 13.19 22.33
N ARG A 84 -10.96 12.72 22.36
CA ARG A 84 -12.06 13.45 23.01
C ARG A 84 -11.88 13.53 24.52
N GLU A 85 -11.51 12.41 25.15
CA GLU A 85 -11.29 12.34 26.61
C GLU A 85 -10.14 13.26 27.06
N LEU A 86 -9.05 13.29 26.28
CA LEU A 86 -7.93 14.20 26.55
C LEU A 86 -8.35 15.66 26.44
N ARG A 87 -9.15 16.03 25.42
CA ARG A 87 -9.71 17.38 25.29
C ARG A 87 -10.62 17.73 26.47
N SER A 88 -11.52 16.83 26.88
CA SER A 88 -12.40 17.07 28.04
C SER A 88 -11.62 17.16 29.35
N SER A 89 -10.43 16.56 29.42
CA SER A 89 -9.53 16.65 30.57
C SER A 89 -8.65 17.91 30.57
N GLY A 90 -8.86 18.83 29.63
CA GLY A 90 -8.15 20.12 29.57
C GLY A 90 -6.89 20.13 28.71
N VAL A 91 -6.59 19.06 27.97
CA VAL A 91 -5.48 19.06 27.00
C VAL A 91 -5.88 19.90 25.78
N ALA A 92 -5.46 21.16 25.79
CA ALA A 92 -5.81 22.14 24.77
C ALA A 92 -5.00 22.00 23.46
N ARG A 93 -3.81 21.39 23.51
CA ARG A 93 -2.91 21.26 22.37
C ARG A 93 -2.42 19.83 22.22
N MET A 94 -2.65 19.25 21.05
CA MET A 94 -2.16 17.94 20.64
C MET A 94 -1.39 18.11 19.33
N VAL A 95 -0.23 17.48 19.22
CA VAL A 95 0.63 17.55 18.04
C VAL A 95 0.99 16.13 17.64
N MET A 96 0.83 15.81 16.35
CA MET A 96 1.28 14.55 15.78
C MET A 96 2.72 14.69 15.29
N LEU A 97 3.60 13.83 15.78
CA LEU A 97 4.93 13.64 15.24
C LEU A 97 4.91 12.36 14.41
N THR A 98 4.99 12.48 13.09
CA THR A 98 5.13 11.34 12.17
C THR A 98 6.30 11.58 11.21
N GLY A 99 6.95 10.50 10.80
CA GLY A 99 7.93 10.50 9.72
C GLY A 99 7.30 10.28 8.34
N ASP A 100 5.98 10.07 8.28
CA ASP A 100 5.23 9.90 7.04
C ASP A 100 5.08 11.22 6.28
N ASP A 101 4.75 11.14 4.98
CA ASP A 101 4.52 12.37 4.21
C ASP A 101 3.30 13.15 4.73
N HIS A 102 3.24 14.44 4.39
CA HIS A 102 2.25 15.38 4.92
C HIS A 102 0.79 14.92 4.73
N ALA A 103 0.49 14.18 3.66
CA ALA A 103 -0.87 13.77 3.34
C ALA A 103 -1.44 12.67 4.27
N ALA A 104 -0.63 11.76 4.83
CA ALA A 104 -1.10 10.85 5.89
C ALA A 104 -1.25 11.58 7.19
N ALA A 105 -0.27 12.43 7.52
CA ALA A 105 -0.31 13.19 8.76
C ALA A 105 -1.63 13.95 8.88
N GLU A 106 -2.11 14.59 7.81
CA GLU A 106 -3.41 15.26 7.81
C GLU A 106 -4.60 14.30 7.98
N LYS A 107 -4.63 13.16 7.28
CA LYS A 107 -5.73 12.18 7.41
C LYS A 107 -5.87 11.65 8.83
N ILE A 108 -4.75 11.39 9.50
CA ILE A 108 -4.75 10.87 10.87
C ILE A 108 -5.02 12.02 11.86
N SER A 109 -4.46 13.22 11.63
CA SER A 109 -4.61 14.37 12.53
C SER A 109 -6.00 15.03 12.48
N ALA A 110 -6.73 14.89 11.38
CA ALA A 110 -8.09 15.42 11.22
C ALA A 110 -9.17 14.50 11.82
N SER A 111 -8.79 13.31 12.31
CA SER A 111 -9.70 12.29 12.82
C SER A 111 -10.05 12.45 14.29
#